data_AF-A0A6B8RIU4-F1
#
_entry.id   AF-A0A6B8RIU4-F1
#
_cell.length_a   1.000
_cell.length_b   1.000
_cell.length_c   1.000
_cell.angle_alpha   90.00
_cell.angle_beta   90.00
_cell.angle_gamma   90.00
#
_symmetry.space_group_name_H-M   'P 1'
#
loop_
_entity.id
_entity.type
_entity.pdbx_description
1 polymer ?
#
loop_
_entity_poly.entity_id
_entity_poly.type
_entity_poly.pdbx_seq_one_letter_code
_entity_poly.pdbx_strand_id
1 'polypeptide(L)'
;MNNKTSDITHDFSDPIPLQVLSVDKAYDLIPKEKGVYIILRDSSEPVVFLEESVGGHFKNQDPTVSIKVLSKKWIPDTEILYIGQCGSGISKGTLRSRIKQYMDFGNGKPVGHWGGRYIWQISDHKDLFIVFKAVPDDEDPREVEQELIYRFMKVYGDLPFANTNK
;
A
#
# COMPACT_ATOMS: atom_id res chain seq x y z
N MET A 1 -15.78 3.43 -4.10
CA MET A 1 -15.08 2.93 -5.30
C MET A 1 -15.59 3.54 -6.59
N ASN A 2 -14.77 4.38 -7.22
CA ASN A 2 -15.08 4.99 -8.51
C ASN A 2 -14.78 4.02 -9.69
N ASN A 3 -15.28 4.32 -10.89
CA ASN A 3 -15.13 3.44 -12.06
C ASN A 3 -13.65 3.20 -12.44
N LYS A 4 -12.79 4.21 -12.34
CA LYS A 4 -11.36 4.10 -12.70
C LYS A 4 -10.59 3.20 -11.74
N THR A 5 -10.87 3.31 -10.44
CA THR A 5 -10.31 2.40 -9.42
C THR A 5 -10.81 0.98 -9.66
N SER A 6 -12.10 0.82 -9.95
CA SER A 6 -12.72 -0.48 -10.20
C SER A 6 -12.05 -1.18 -11.39
N ASP A 7 -11.74 -0.47 -12.47
CA ASP A 7 -11.02 -1.03 -13.62
C ASP A 7 -9.64 -1.60 -13.24
N ILE A 8 -8.92 -0.92 -12.34
CA ILE A 8 -7.58 -1.35 -11.88
C ILE A 8 -7.66 -2.50 -10.87
N THR A 9 -8.75 -2.59 -10.10
CA THR A 9 -8.88 -3.50 -8.95
C THR A 9 -9.92 -4.62 -9.12
N HIS A 10 -10.52 -4.77 -10.30
CA HIS A 10 -11.65 -5.67 -10.56
C HIS A 10 -11.42 -7.16 -10.23
N ASP A 11 -10.16 -7.60 -10.19
CA ASP A 11 -9.73 -8.98 -9.94
C ASP A 11 -9.03 -9.14 -8.59
N PHE A 12 -9.17 -8.17 -7.68
CA PHE A 12 -8.68 -8.22 -6.32
C PHE A 12 -9.75 -8.73 -5.34
N SER A 13 -9.32 -9.05 -4.13
CA SER A 13 -10.21 -9.34 -3.00
C SER A 13 -11.19 -8.20 -2.72
N ASP A 14 -12.25 -8.49 -1.97
CA ASP A 14 -13.05 -7.45 -1.34
C ASP A 14 -12.17 -6.53 -0.46
N PRO A 15 -12.47 -5.22 -0.36
CA PRO A 15 -11.73 -4.31 0.50
C PRO A 15 -11.83 -4.69 1.98
N ILE A 16 -10.67 -4.78 2.63
CA ILE A 16 -10.56 -5.00 4.09
C ILE A 16 -10.10 -3.70 4.75
N PRO A 17 -10.81 -3.17 5.76
CA PRO A 17 -10.33 -2.02 6.52
C PRO A 17 -9.00 -2.35 7.23
N LEU A 18 -8.01 -1.45 7.20
CA LEU A 18 -6.72 -1.68 7.85
C LEU A 18 -6.86 -1.91 9.36
N GLN A 19 -7.86 -1.30 10.00
CA GLN A 19 -8.19 -1.54 11.42
C GLN A 19 -8.51 -3.01 11.73
N VAL A 20 -9.10 -3.75 10.79
CA VAL A 20 -9.38 -5.18 10.98
C VAL A 20 -8.07 -5.97 11.10
N LEU A 21 -7.03 -5.58 10.36
CA LEU A 21 -5.70 -6.21 10.39
C LEU A 21 -4.86 -5.88 11.64
N SER A 22 -5.41 -5.12 12.60
CA SER A 22 -4.79 -4.92 13.91
C SER A 22 -4.92 -6.13 14.85
N VAL A 23 -5.76 -7.11 14.47
CA VAL A 23 -6.00 -8.35 15.23
C VAL A 23 -5.31 -9.52 14.55
N ASP A 24 -4.49 -10.30 15.27
CA ASP A 24 -3.67 -11.37 14.68
C ASP A 24 -4.47 -12.40 13.84
N LYS A 25 -5.70 -12.73 14.27
CA LYS A 25 -6.58 -13.66 13.53
C LYS A 25 -7.05 -13.11 12.18
N ALA A 26 -7.08 -11.79 11.99
CA ALA A 26 -7.53 -11.20 10.72
C ALA A 26 -6.55 -11.48 9.57
N TYR A 27 -5.27 -11.77 9.87
CA TYR A 27 -4.30 -12.17 8.84
C TYR A 27 -4.62 -13.53 8.22
N ASP A 28 -5.50 -14.35 8.82
CA ASP A 28 -5.93 -15.62 8.21
C ASP A 28 -6.81 -15.43 6.98
N LEU A 29 -7.42 -14.24 6.83
CA LEU A 29 -8.11 -13.83 5.60
C LEU A 29 -7.15 -13.61 4.44
N ILE A 30 -5.85 -13.47 4.72
CA ILE A 30 -4.85 -13.14 3.71
C ILE A 30 -4.13 -14.42 3.26
N PRO A 31 -4.05 -14.67 1.93
CA PRO A 31 -3.33 -15.80 1.34
C PRO A 31 -1.85 -15.86 1.76
N LYS A 32 -1.30 -17.07 1.80
CA LYS A 32 0.12 -17.35 2.01
C LYS A 32 0.89 -17.48 0.68
N GLU A 33 0.32 -16.99 -0.40
CA GLU A 33 0.85 -17.00 -1.75
C GLU A 33 1.62 -15.69 -2.04
N LYS A 34 2.39 -15.70 -3.13
CA LYS A 34 2.95 -14.47 -3.70
C LYS A 34 1.84 -13.63 -4.33
N GLY A 35 2.07 -12.33 -4.51
CA GLY A 35 1.06 -11.48 -5.11
C GLY A 35 1.27 -9.99 -4.95
N VAL A 36 0.21 -9.25 -5.24
CA VAL A 36 0.15 -7.79 -5.20
C VAL A 36 -0.94 -7.33 -4.23
N TYR A 37 -0.76 -6.17 -3.63
CA TYR A 37 -1.73 -5.53 -2.76
C TYR A 37 -1.78 -4.02 -3.01
N ILE A 38 -2.94 -3.43 -2.75
CA ILE A 38 -3.22 -2.02 -2.99
C ILE A 38 -3.83 -1.41 -1.72
N ILE A 39 -3.32 -0.24 -1.33
CA ILE A 39 -3.89 0.57 -0.24
C ILE A 39 -4.81 1.63 -0.85
N LEU A 40 -6.02 1.70 -0.31
CA LEU A 40 -7.10 2.53 -0.80
C LEU A 40 -7.55 3.54 0.26
N ARG A 41 -7.96 4.74 -0.18
CA ARG A 41 -8.65 5.75 0.61
C ARG A 41 -10.00 6.08 -0.01
N ASP A 42 -11.07 5.61 0.61
CA ASP A 42 -12.45 5.90 0.21
C ASP A 42 -12.96 7.12 0.99
N SER A 43 -12.50 8.32 0.60
CA SER A 43 -12.90 9.58 1.24
C SER A 43 -12.84 10.74 0.25
N SER A 44 -13.90 11.55 0.23
CA SER A 44 -13.97 12.80 -0.52
C SER A 44 -13.34 13.98 0.21
N GLU A 45 -13.00 13.82 1.49
CA GLU A 45 -12.39 14.89 2.28
C GLU A 45 -10.94 15.14 1.83
N PRO A 46 -10.47 16.40 1.85
CA PRO A 46 -9.08 16.71 1.59
C PRO A 46 -8.14 15.89 2.49
N VAL A 47 -7.01 15.45 1.94
CA VAL A 47 -5.98 14.79 2.76
C VAL A 47 -5.38 15.79 3.74
N VAL A 48 -5.21 15.36 4.98
CA VAL A 48 -4.46 16.09 5.99
C VAL A 48 -3.24 15.25 6.36
N PHE A 49 -2.06 15.87 6.29
CA PHE A 49 -0.79 15.23 6.62
C PHE A 49 -0.37 15.53 8.06
N LEU A 50 0.19 14.52 8.72
CA LEU A 50 0.85 14.62 10.01
C LEU A 50 2.27 15.19 9.83
N GLU A 51 2.70 16.02 10.78
CA GLU A 51 4.08 16.55 10.81
C GLU A 51 5.12 15.45 10.97
N GLU A 52 4.78 14.39 11.72
CA GLU A 52 5.63 13.24 11.97
C GLU A 52 4.94 11.95 11.51
N SER A 53 5.72 10.98 11.03
CA SER A 53 5.23 9.67 10.64
C SER A 53 4.95 8.80 11.86
N VAL A 54 3.84 8.05 11.83
CA VAL A 54 3.58 6.99 12.83
C VAL A 54 4.36 5.70 12.51
N GLY A 55 5.08 5.67 11.39
CA GLY A 55 5.88 4.53 10.94
C GLY A 55 7.06 4.21 11.85
N GLY A 56 7.46 2.95 11.86
CA GLY A 56 8.56 2.48 12.70
C GLY A 56 9.95 2.90 12.23
N HIS A 57 10.82 3.21 13.20
CA HIS A 57 12.21 3.63 12.96
C HIS A 57 13.14 2.42 12.73
N PHE A 58 13.03 1.77 11.57
CA PHE A 58 13.88 0.62 11.24
C PHE A 58 15.34 1.04 11.01
N LYS A 59 16.27 0.38 11.71
CA LYS A 59 17.70 0.73 11.67
C LYS A 59 17.98 2.21 11.98
N ASN A 60 17.23 2.79 12.92
CA ASN A 60 17.31 4.20 13.33
C ASN A 60 17.04 5.21 12.21
N GLN A 61 16.35 4.79 11.15
CA GLN A 61 15.91 5.70 10.08
C GLN A 61 14.51 6.22 10.39
N ASP A 62 14.38 7.55 10.48
CA ASP A 62 13.10 8.23 10.65
C ASP A 62 12.32 8.22 9.31
N PRO A 63 11.11 7.64 9.26
CA PRO A 63 10.33 7.60 8.03
C PRO A 63 9.62 8.91 7.68
N THR A 64 9.69 9.92 8.54
CA THR A 64 9.09 11.24 8.36
C THR A 64 9.64 11.96 7.13
N VAL A 65 8.72 12.55 6.38
CA VAL A 65 8.97 13.34 5.19
C VAL A 65 8.24 14.67 5.32
N SER A 66 8.84 15.75 4.81
CA SER A 66 8.22 17.07 4.92
C SER A 66 6.87 17.14 4.20
N ILE A 67 5.92 17.87 4.78
CA ILE A 67 4.60 18.11 4.19
C ILE A 67 4.71 18.63 2.75
N LYS A 68 5.69 19.48 2.46
CA LYS A 68 5.95 19.98 1.09
C LYS A 68 6.16 18.84 0.07
N VAL A 69 6.88 17.79 0.46
CA VAL A 69 7.10 16.62 -0.41
C VAL A 69 5.82 15.79 -0.53
N LEU A 70 5.09 15.59 0.57
CA LEU A 70 3.81 14.86 0.55
C LEU A 70 2.78 15.58 -0.33
N SER A 71 2.59 16.89 -0.15
CA SER A 71 1.68 17.70 -0.96
C SER A 71 2.03 17.68 -2.45
N LYS A 72 3.33 17.66 -2.81
CA LYS A 72 3.75 17.56 -4.21
C LYS A 72 3.43 16.18 -4.81
N LYS A 73 3.41 15.13 -4.00
CA LYS A 73 3.13 13.76 -4.41
C LYS A 73 1.66 13.40 -4.39
N TRP A 74 0.83 14.22 -3.74
CA TRP A 74 -0.61 13.98 -3.66
C TRP A 74 -1.28 14.16 -5.01
N ILE A 75 -2.08 13.17 -5.40
CA ILE A 75 -2.91 13.19 -6.61
C ILE A 75 -4.38 13.19 -6.14
N PRO A 76 -5.19 14.20 -6.50
CA PRO A 76 -6.62 14.21 -6.18
C PRO A 76 -7.38 13.17 -7.02
N ASP A 77 -8.63 12.89 -6.63
CA ASP A 77 -9.59 12.08 -7.40
C ASP A 77 -9.16 10.62 -7.69
N THR A 78 -8.27 10.06 -6.87
CA THR A 78 -7.91 8.65 -6.87
C THR A 78 -8.11 8.05 -5.48
N GLU A 79 -8.65 6.83 -5.44
CA GLU A 79 -8.70 6.05 -4.20
C GLU A 79 -7.40 5.27 -3.98
N ILE A 80 -6.62 5.00 -5.03
CA ILE A 80 -5.38 4.20 -4.95
C ILE A 80 -4.23 5.06 -4.44
N LEU A 81 -3.69 4.71 -3.27
CA LEU A 81 -2.58 5.42 -2.65
C LEU A 81 -1.24 4.71 -2.78
N TYR A 82 -1.24 3.38 -2.81
CA TYR A 82 -0.02 2.58 -2.84
C TYR A 82 -0.28 1.23 -3.48
N ILE A 83 0.64 0.78 -4.33
CA ILE A 83 0.66 -0.56 -4.93
C ILE A 83 1.97 -1.22 -4.50
N GLY A 84 1.87 -2.40 -3.88
CA GLY A 84 3.03 -3.18 -3.48
C GLY A 84 2.94 -4.63 -3.93
N GLN A 85 4.09 -5.27 -4.04
CA GLN A 85 4.20 -6.71 -4.32
C GLN A 85 4.95 -7.46 -3.24
N CYS A 86 4.75 -8.77 -3.24
CA CYS A 86 5.54 -9.73 -2.47
C CYS A 86 5.70 -11.05 -3.20
N GLY A 87 6.83 -11.69 -2.92
CA GLY A 87 7.18 -12.95 -3.54
C GLY A 87 7.77 -12.72 -4.92
N SER A 88 8.83 -13.45 -5.23
CA SER A 88 9.38 -13.58 -6.59
C SER A 88 10.24 -14.83 -6.62
N GLY A 89 10.79 -15.21 -7.78
CA GLY A 89 11.69 -16.37 -7.88
C GLY A 89 12.88 -16.35 -6.90
N ILE A 90 13.21 -15.18 -6.32
CA ILE A 90 14.30 -14.99 -5.35
C ILE A 90 13.76 -14.74 -3.92
N SER A 91 12.55 -14.21 -3.77
CA SER A 91 11.98 -13.84 -2.47
C SER A 91 10.84 -14.77 -2.08
N LYS A 92 10.96 -15.43 -0.92
CA LYS A 92 9.91 -16.30 -0.35
C LYS A 92 8.80 -15.54 0.40
N GLY A 93 8.73 -14.21 0.25
CA GLY A 93 7.71 -13.41 0.91
C GLY A 93 6.31 -13.74 0.39
N THR A 94 5.35 -13.84 1.29
CA THR A 94 3.93 -14.08 0.99
C THR A 94 3.09 -12.83 1.24
N LEU A 95 1.90 -12.72 0.66
CA LEU A 95 0.95 -11.64 0.90
C LEU A 95 0.73 -11.43 2.39
N ARG A 96 0.42 -12.50 3.13
CA ARG A 96 0.25 -12.46 4.58
C ARG A 96 1.46 -11.89 5.30
N SER A 97 2.66 -12.40 5.00
CA SER A 97 3.88 -11.95 5.69
C SER A 97 4.21 -10.49 5.37
N ARG A 98 4.01 -10.05 4.12
CA ARG A 98 4.32 -8.69 3.68
C ARG A 98 3.32 -7.67 4.20
N ILE A 99 2.03 -8.00 4.17
CA ILE A 99 0.97 -7.13 4.71
C ILE A 99 1.11 -7.03 6.24
N LYS A 100 1.42 -8.13 6.93
CA LYS A 100 1.76 -8.06 8.36
C LYS A 100 2.95 -7.14 8.63
N GLN A 101 4.01 -7.24 7.83
CA GLN A 101 5.17 -6.35 7.95
C GLN A 101 4.81 -4.88 7.68
N TYR A 102 3.92 -4.62 6.73
CA TYR A 102 3.41 -3.28 6.43
C TYR A 102 2.65 -2.70 7.63
N MET A 103 1.74 -3.47 8.22
CA MET A 103 0.99 -3.07 9.41
C MET A 103 1.90 -2.92 10.64
N ASP A 104 2.85 -3.82 10.84
CA ASP A 104 3.85 -3.72 11.92
C ASP A 104 4.64 -2.41 11.79
N PHE A 105 5.04 -2.03 10.57
CA PHE A 105 5.70 -0.74 10.31
C PHE A 105 4.79 0.45 10.67
N GLY A 106 3.54 0.45 10.23
CA GLY A 106 2.58 1.52 10.55
C GLY A 106 2.19 1.62 12.01
N ASN A 107 2.39 0.55 12.78
CA ASN A 107 2.22 0.51 14.23
C ASN A 107 3.52 0.89 14.98
N GLY A 108 4.48 1.54 14.32
CA GLY A 108 5.73 2.02 14.92
C GLY A 108 6.79 0.94 15.14
N LYS A 109 6.58 -0.33 14.73
CA LYS A 109 7.58 -1.38 14.96
C LYS A 109 8.76 -1.21 14.02
N PRO A 110 10.01 -1.41 14.49
CA PRO A 110 11.21 -1.24 13.66
C PRO A 110 11.40 -2.45 12.73
N VAL A 111 10.62 -2.52 11.64
CA VAL A 111 10.68 -3.58 10.64
C VAL A 111 11.02 -3.03 9.24
N GLY A 112 11.67 -3.84 8.41
CA GLY A 112 12.13 -3.43 7.07
C GLY A 112 11.01 -3.29 6.04
N HIS A 113 10.20 -2.24 6.13
CA HIS A 113 9.17 -1.90 5.13
C HIS A 113 9.15 -0.39 4.81
N TRP A 114 10.13 0.03 4.03
CA TRP A 114 10.30 1.45 3.66
C TRP A 114 9.37 1.93 2.52
N GLY A 115 8.93 1.00 1.67
CA GLY A 115 7.99 1.29 0.58
C GLY A 115 6.61 1.62 1.14
N GLY A 116 5.94 2.62 0.58
CA GLY A 116 4.62 3.03 1.08
C GLY A 116 4.66 3.86 2.36
N ARG A 117 5.84 4.27 2.86
CA ARG A 117 5.97 4.99 4.15
C ARG A 117 5.17 6.29 4.23
N TYR A 118 4.87 6.94 3.11
CA TYR A 118 4.08 8.19 3.06
C TYR A 118 2.65 7.99 3.57
N ILE A 119 2.10 6.77 3.47
CA ILE A 119 0.79 6.43 4.02
C ILE A 119 0.73 6.74 5.52
N TRP A 120 1.81 6.51 6.24
CA TRP A 120 1.88 6.68 7.69
C TRP A 120 2.05 8.14 8.14
N GLN A 121 1.95 9.10 7.21
CA GLN A 121 1.76 10.52 7.50
C GLN A 121 0.40 11.04 7.05
N ILE A 122 -0.51 10.17 6.61
CA ILE A 122 -1.91 10.54 6.38
C ILE A 122 -2.65 10.51 7.73
N SER A 123 -3.37 11.56 8.09
CA SER A 123 -4.04 11.65 9.39
C SER A 123 -5.15 10.61 9.59
N ASP A 124 -5.89 10.26 8.53
CA ASP A 124 -6.92 9.23 8.50
C ASP A 124 -6.37 7.86 8.07
N HIS A 125 -5.07 7.60 8.28
CA HIS A 125 -4.42 6.33 7.90
C HIS A 125 -5.09 5.06 8.46
N LYS A 126 -5.84 5.19 9.56
CA LYS A 126 -6.58 4.07 10.17
C LYS A 126 -7.83 3.70 9.36
N ASP A 127 -8.40 4.63 8.61
CA ASP A 127 -9.65 4.43 7.86
C ASP A 127 -9.39 3.95 6.42
N LEU A 128 -8.15 3.64 6.10
CA LEU A 128 -7.75 3.08 4.82
C LEU A 128 -8.17 1.63 4.68
N PHE A 129 -8.21 1.17 3.44
CA PHE A 129 -8.52 -0.21 3.08
C PHE A 129 -7.35 -0.85 2.36
N ILE A 130 -7.33 -2.17 2.37
CA ILE A 130 -6.44 -2.98 1.55
C ILE A 130 -7.25 -3.94 0.70
N VAL A 131 -6.82 -4.08 -0.55
CA VAL A 131 -7.21 -5.18 -1.44
C VAL A 131 -5.96 -5.94 -1.86
N PHE A 132 -6.08 -7.23 -2.12
CA PHE A 132 -4.94 -8.04 -2.57
C PHE A 132 -5.36 -9.05 -3.64
N LYS A 133 -4.37 -9.46 -4.44
CA LYS A 133 -4.53 -10.49 -5.46
C LYS A 133 -3.34 -11.45 -5.38
N ALA A 134 -3.62 -12.73 -5.18
CA ALA A 134 -2.63 -13.79 -5.32
C ALA A 134 -2.25 -13.94 -6.80
N VAL A 135 -0.97 -14.11 -7.07
CA VAL A 135 -0.43 -14.23 -8.44
C VAL A 135 -0.04 -15.70 -8.70
N PRO A 136 -0.47 -16.30 -9.83
CA PRO A 136 -0.13 -17.67 -10.20
C PRO A 136 1.37 -17.97 -10.20
N ASP A 137 1.74 -19.23 -9.99
CA ASP A 137 3.15 -19.64 -9.85
C ASP A 137 4.00 -19.36 -11.10
N ASP A 138 3.39 -19.33 -12.28
CA ASP A 138 4.01 -19.03 -13.58
C ASP A 138 4.11 -17.53 -13.91
N GLU A 139 3.56 -16.63 -13.09
CA GLU A 139 3.66 -15.16 -13.25
C GLU A 139 4.60 -14.51 -12.22
N ASP A 140 5.24 -13.38 -12.54
CA ASP A 140 6.03 -12.60 -11.56
C ASP A 140 5.19 -11.45 -10.95
N PRO A 141 4.95 -11.41 -9.62
CA PRO A 141 4.29 -10.30 -8.96
C PRO A 141 4.91 -8.93 -9.24
N ARG A 142 6.20 -8.87 -9.60
CA ARG A 142 6.87 -7.64 -10.01
C ARG A 142 6.36 -7.13 -11.35
N GLU A 143 6.11 -8.01 -12.30
CA GLU A 143 5.56 -7.64 -13.61
C GLU A 143 4.11 -7.18 -13.44
N VAL A 144 3.33 -7.87 -12.60
CA VAL A 144 1.96 -7.47 -12.25
C VAL A 144 1.94 -6.09 -11.56
N GLU A 145 2.83 -5.84 -10.59
CA GLU A 145 3.00 -4.52 -9.95
C GLU A 145 3.30 -3.42 -10.98
N GLN A 146 4.25 -3.68 -11.88
CA GLN A 146 4.65 -2.73 -12.90
C GLN A 146 3.51 -2.39 -13.85
N GLU A 147 2.74 -3.38 -14.29
CA GLU A 147 1.57 -3.15 -15.14
C GLU A 147 0.49 -2.33 -14.42
N LEU A 148 0.21 -2.63 -13.15
CA LEU A 148 -0.76 -1.86 -12.35
C LEU A 148 -0.32 -0.41 -12.15
N ILE A 149 0.97 -0.18 -11.86
CA ILE A 149 1.54 1.16 -11.78
C ILE A 149 1.46 1.87 -13.13
N TYR A 150 1.76 1.19 -14.23
CA TYR A 150 1.66 1.76 -15.57
C TYR A 150 0.23 2.17 -15.90
N ARG A 151 -0.77 1.31 -15.62
CA ARG A 151 -2.20 1.63 -15.80
C ARG A 151 -2.62 2.81 -14.94
N PHE A 152 -2.18 2.88 -13.69
CA PHE A 152 -2.41 4.04 -12.82
C PHE A 152 -1.83 5.32 -13.45
N MET A 153 -0.55 5.30 -13.86
CA MET A 153 0.11 6.45 -14.49
C MET A 153 -0.57 6.90 -15.78
N LYS A 154 -1.11 5.97 -16.58
CA LYS A 154 -1.88 6.30 -17.78
C LYS A 154 -3.14 7.10 -17.49
N VAL A 155 -3.76 6.87 -16.33
CA VAL A 155 -4.99 7.55 -15.92
C VAL A 155 -4.71 8.85 -15.17
N TYR A 156 -3.68 8.87 -14.32
CA TYR A 156 -3.44 9.94 -13.35
C TYR A 156 -2.15 10.75 -13.56
N GLY A 157 -1.27 10.32 -14.47
CA GLY A 157 -0.09 11.09 -14.92
C GLY A 157 1.17 10.97 -14.05
N ASP A 158 1.10 10.42 -12.84
CA ASP A 158 2.24 10.14 -11.96
C ASP A 158 2.02 8.83 -11.20
N LEU A 159 2.99 8.40 -10.39
CA LEU A 159 2.91 7.23 -9.51
C LEU A 159 1.83 7.40 -8.42
N PRO A 160 1.27 6.30 -7.89
CA PRO A 160 0.46 6.37 -6.68
C PRO A 160 1.21 7.07 -5.56
N PHE A 161 0.47 7.80 -4.72
CA PHE A 161 1.00 8.71 -3.70
C PHE A 161 2.25 8.19 -2.95
N ALA A 162 2.21 6.95 -2.46
CA ALA A 162 3.27 6.37 -1.65
C ALA A 162 4.24 5.44 -2.41
N ASN A 163 4.08 5.31 -3.73
CA ASN A 163 5.07 4.70 -4.61
C ASN A 163 6.15 5.74 -4.97
N THR A 164 7.42 5.36 -4.79
CA THR A 164 8.58 6.20 -5.14
C THR A 164 9.38 5.55 -6.25
N ASN A 165 10.08 6.35 -7.06
CA ASN A 165 11.04 5.81 -8.02
C ASN A 165 12.06 4.94 -7.27
N LYS A 166 12.29 3.73 -7.79
CA LYS A 166 13.27 2.78 -7.25
C LYS A 166 14.68 3.23 -7.58
#